data_AF-A0A953B4T6-F1
#
_entry.id   AF-A0A953B4T6-F1
#
_cell.length_a   1.000
_cell.length_b   1.000
_cell.length_c   1.000
_cell.angle_alpha   90.00
_cell.angle_beta   90.00
_cell.angle_gamma   90.00
#
_symmetry.space_group_name_H-M   'P 1'
#
loop_
_entity.id
_entity.type
_entity.pdbx_description
1 polymer ?
#
loop_
_entity_poly.entity_id
_entity_poly.type
_entity_poly.pdbx_seq_one_letter_code
_entity_poly.pdbx_strand_id
1 'polypeptide(L)'
;MKIHLKQIPPEGLHLEGDEKSPISELGAEDICSIGPLHYSLDLGVAGGALWANGSLLQKVELRCVSCLEKFVHEIRVQAFAVHTELTGPEMVDLT
;
A
#
# COMPACT_ATOMS: atom_id res chain seq x y z
N MET A 1 -5.06 2.59 3.11
CA MET A 1 -4.74 1.66 4.21
C MET A 1 -4.85 2.42 5.52
N LYS A 2 -5.98 2.29 6.23
CA LYS A 2 -6.22 3.04 7.47
C LYS A 2 -5.86 2.23 8.70
N ILE A 3 -4.85 2.69 9.43
CA ILE A 3 -4.29 2.01 10.60
C ILE A 3 -4.72 2.72 11.87
N HIS A 4 -5.40 2.01 12.77
CA HIS A 4 -5.72 2.50 14.10
C HIS A 4 -4.57 2.22 15.07
N LEU A 5 -3.95 3.28 15.59
CA LEU A 5 -2.74 3.16 16.41
C LEU A 5 -2.97 2.35 17.71
N LYS A 6 -4.19 2.41 18.27
CA LYS A 6 -4.58 1.66 19.48
C LYS A 6 -4.67 0.15 19.28
N GLN A 7 -4.65 -0.33 18.03
CA GLN A 7 -4.70 -1.75 17.71
C GLN A 7 -3.31 -2.38 17.58
N ILE A 8 -2.25 -1.56 17.57
CA ILE A 8 -0.87 -2.05 17.47
C ILE A 8 -0.35 -2.34 18.88
N PRO A 9 -0.06 -3.61 19.22
CA PRO A 9 0.54 -3.95 20.50
C PRO A 9 2.04 -3.58 20.53
N PRO A 10 2.67 -3.53 21.71
CA PRO A 10 4.09 -3.13 21.85
C PRO A 10 5.07 -3.95 21.00
N GLU A 11 4.78 -5.22 20.76
CA GLU A 11 5.55 -6.15 19.92
C GLU A 11 5.38 -5.91 18.40
N GLY A 12 4.47 -5.02 18.01
CA GLY A 12 4.12 -4.77 16.62
C GLY A 12 2.93 -5.60 16.14
N LEU A 13 2.43 -5.29 14.95
CA LEU A 13 1.24 -5.91 14.36
C LEU A 13 1.54 -6.34 12.92
N HIS A 14 1.33 -7.61 12.62
CA HIS A 14 1.27 -8.08 11.23
C HIS A 14 -0.12 -7.86 10.67
N LEU A 15 -0.21 -7.20 9.50
CA LEU A 15 -1.44 -7.01 8.75
C LEU A 15 -1.30 -7.62 7.36
N GLU A 16 -2.23 -8.51 7.02
CA GLU A 16 -2.41 -9.05 5.68
C GLU A 16 -3.85 -8.75 5.24
N GLY A 17 -4.02 -8.30 3.99
CA GLY A 17 -5.35 -8.04 3.48
C GLY A 17 -5.41 -7.46 2.08
N ASP A 18 -6.64 -7.13 1.71
CA ASP A 18 -7.03 -6.58 0.42
C ASP A 18 -7.64 -5.20 0.64
N GLU A 19 -7.16 -4.19 -0.09
CA GLU A 19 -7.80 -2.88 -0.13
C GLU A 19 -8.33 -2.57 -1.54
N LYS A 20 -9.57 -2.08 -1.61
CA LYS A 20 -10.21 -1.79 -2.90
C LYS A 20 -9.53 -0.59 -3.56
N SER A 21 -8.77 -0.89 -4.62
CA SER A 21 -8.11 0.03 -5.56
C SER A 21 -7.69 1.38 -4.96
N PRO A 22 -6.78 1.39 -3.97
CA PRO A 22 -6.33 2.62 -3.34
C PRO A 22 -5.47 3.49 -4.27
N ILE A 23 -4.78 2.88 -5.24
CA ILE A 23 -3.90 3.62 -6.16
C ILE A 23 -4.72 4.19 -7.32
N SER A 24 -5.54 5.20 -7.00
CA SER A 24 -6.29 5.98 -8.00
C SER A 24 -5.38 6.91 -8.81
N GLU A 25 -4.14 7.11 -8.35
CA GLU A 25 -3.17 8.06 -8.92
C GLU A 25 -1.88 7.36 -9.40
N LEU A 26 -2.00 6.30 -10.20
CA LEU A 26 -0.84 5.79 -10.96
C LEU A 26 -0.47 6.75 -12.12
N GLY A 27 -0.44 8.08 -11.87
CA GLY A 27 0.22 9.16 -12.61
C GLY A 27 0.03 9.30 -14.13
N ALA A 28 -0.66 8.39 -14.81
CA ALA A 28 -0.68 8.26 -16.25
C ALA A 28 -2.09 7.87 -16.72
N GLU A 29 -2.59 8.58 -17.73
CA GLU A 29 -3.95 8.42 -18.28
C GLU A 29 -4.26 7.00 -18.79
N ASP A 30 -3.23 6.17 -19.01
CA ASP A 30 -3.36 4.80 -19.53
C ASP A 30 -3.10 3.69 -18.48
N ILE A 31 -2.99 4.02 -17.19
CA ILE A 31 -2.75 3.03 -16.13
C ILE A 31 -3.97 2.94 -15.22
N CYS A 32 -4.65 1.79 -15.27
CA CYS A 32 -5.81 1.51 -14.43
C CYS A 32 -5.51 0.38 -13.45
N SER A 33 -5.65 0.64 -12.15
CA SER A 33 -5.66 -0.42 -11.14
C SER A 33 -6.83 -1.37 -11.39
N ILE A 34 -6.55 -2.67 -11.51
CA ILE A 34 -7.58 -3.71 -11.68
C ILE A 34 -7.59 -4.63 -10.46
N GLY A 35 -8.71 -4.66 -9.75
CA GLY A 35 -8.84 -5.41 -8.51
C GLY A 35 -8.13 -4.76 -7.31
N PRO A 36 -8.08 -5.48 -6.18
CA PRO A 36 -7.56 -4.93 -4.93
C PRO A 36 -6.03 -4.79 -4.93
N LEU A 37 -5.54 -3.90 -4.07
CA LEU A 37 -4.16 -3.91 -3.59
C LEU A 37 -4.06 -5.01 -2.53
N HIS A 38 -3.19 -5.99 -2.78
CA HIS A 38 -2.82 -6.99 -1.78
C HIS A 38 -1.62 -6.48 -0.99
N TYR A 39 -1.66 -6.62 0.33
CA TYR A 39 -0.57 -6.22 1.20
C TYR A 39 -0.30 -7.26 2.28
N SER A 40 0.96 -7.36 2.68
CA SER A 40 1.43 -8.09 3.86
C SER A 40 2.50 -7.23 4.51
N LEU A 41 2.17 -6.65 5.66
CA LEU A 41 2.95 -5.60 6.32
C LEU A 41 3.14 -5.90 7.80
N ASP A 42 4.35 -5.68 8.29
CA ASP A 42 4.65 -5.55 9.72
C ASP A 42 4.62 -4.08 10.11
N LEU A 43 3.94 -3.78 11.20
CA LEU A 43 3.74 -2.44 11.73
C LEU A 43 4.28 -2.32 13.15
N GLY A 44 4.71 -1.12 13.52
CA GLY A 44 4.99 -0.79 14.91
C GLY A 44 5.02 0.70 15.16
N VAL A 45 4.93 1.07 16.44
CA VAL A 45 5.04 2.46 16.87
C VAL A 45 6.31 2.60 17.70
N ALA A 46 7.22 3.47 17.26
CA ALA A 46 8.48 3.73 17.95
C ALA A 46 8.86 5.20 17.80
N GLY A 47 9.39 5.82 18.86
CA GLY A 47 9.91 7.19 18.80
C GLY A 47 8.88 8.25 18.39
N GLY A 48 7.58 8.02 18.63
CA GLY A 48 6.51 8.93 18.18
C GLY A 48 6.16 8.83 16.70
N ALA A 49 6.58 7.76 16.02
CA ALA A 49 6.27 7.50 14.63
C ALA A 49 5.68 6.09 14.44
N LEU A 50 4.83 5.96 13.42
CA LEU A 50 4.42 4.68 12.87
C LEU A 50 5.46 4.27 11.82
N TRP A 51 5.96 3.04 11.91
CA TRP A 51 6.70 2.40 10.83
C TRP A 51 5.87 1.24 10.27
N ALA A 52 6.01 1.02 8.96
CA ALA A 52 5.45 -0.14 8.28
C ALA A 52 6.47 -0.67 7.28
N ASN A 53 6.64 -1.99 7.22
CA ASN A 53 7.48 -2.64 6.23
C ASN A 53 6.79 -3.90 5.69
N GLY A 54 7.13 -4.32 4.47
CA GLY A 54 6.64 -5.59 3.94
C GLY A 54 6.48 -5.55 2.43
N SER A 55 5.41 -6.15 1.92
CA SER A 55 5.18 -6.30 0.49
C SER A 55 3.81 -5.82 0.03
N LEU A 56 3.78 -5.31 -1.19
CA LEU A 56 2.59 -4.85 -1.89
C LEU A 56 2.50 -5.51 -3.27
N LEU A 57 1.27 -5.82 -3.70
CA LEU A 57 0.98 -6.33 -5.04
C LEU A 57 -0.29 -5.67 -5.58
N GLN A 58 -0.16 -4.99 -6.71
CA GLN A 58 -1.29 -4.40 -7.44
C GLN A 58 -1.29 -4.92 -8.88
N LYS A 59 -2.43 -5.45 -9.32
CA LYS A 59 -2.66 -5.69 -10.75
C LYS A 59 -3.09 -4.40 -11.43
N VAL A 60 -2.53 -4.14 -12.60
CA VAL A 60 -2.83 -2.96 -13.42
C VAL A 60 -3.10 -3.36 -14.86
N GLU A 61 -4.04 -2.69 -15.50
CA GLU A 61 -4.18 -2.68 -16.95
C GLU A 61 -3.31 -1.54 -17.51
N LEU A 62 -2.47 -1.86 -18.49
CA LEU A 62 -1.56 -0.97 -19.17
C LEU A 62 -1.83 -1.00 -20.67
N ARG A 63 -1.35 0.03 -21.39
CA ARG A 63 -1.34 0.08 -22.85
C ARG A 63 0.08 0.00 -23.39
N CYS A 64 0.33 -0.88 -24.35
CA CYS A 64 1.63 -0.98 -25.01
C CYS A 64 1.89 0.24 -25.90
N VAL A 65 3.00 0.94 -25.72
CA VAL A 65 3.36 2.11 -26.54
C VAL A 65 3.70 1.75 -28.00
N SER A 66 4.00 0.48 -28.29
CA SER A 66 4.37 0.03 -29.63
C SER A 66 3.18 -0.42 -30.48
N CYS A 67 2.23 -1.16 -29.90
CA CYS A 67 1.08 -1.72 -30.63
C CYS A 67 -0.28 -1.20 -30.17
N LEU A 68 -0.32 -0.38 -29.12
CA LEU A 68 -1.53 0.18 -28.50
C LEU A 68 -2.50 -0.84 -27.90
N GLU A 69 -2.13 -2.12 -27.86
CA GLU A 69 -2.93 -3.15 -27.20
C GLU A 69 -2.86 -3.02 -25.67
N LYS A 70 -3.98 -3.35 -25.02
CA LYS A 70 -4.07 -3.42 -23.56
C LYS A 70 -3.54 -4.74 -23.04
N PHE A 71 -2.86 -4.73 -21.91
CA PHE A 71 -2.39 -5.93 -21.23
C PHE A 71 -2.41 -5.76 -19.71
N VAL A 72 -2.45 -6.88 -19.00
CA VAL A 72 -2.42 -6.91 -17.53
C VAL A 72 -1.00 -7.13 -17.05
N HIS A 73 -0.58 -6.35 -16.05
CA HIS A 73 0.69 -6.50 -15.37
C HIS A 73 0.54 -6.48 -13.86
N GLU A 74 1.48 -7.11 -13.15
CA GLU A 74 1.53 -7.12 -11.69
C GLU A 74 2.69 -6.25 -11.22
N ILE A 75 2.37 -5.12 -10.60
CA ILE A 75 3.34 -4.31 -9.89
C ILE A 75 3.57 -4.95 -8.52
N ARG A 76 4.81 -5.34 -8.24
CA ARG A 76 5.23 -5.98 -6.98
C ARG A 76 6.28 -5.12 -6.31
N VAL A 77 6.01 -4.70 -5.08
CA VAL A 77 6.98 -4.00 -4.21
C VAL A 77 7.34 -4.96 -3.08
N GLN A 78 8.50 -5.60 -3.16
CA GLN A 78 8.90 -6.64 -2.19
C GLN A 78 9.43 -6.07 -0.87
N ALA A 79 9.93 -4.83 -0.88
CA ALA A 79 10.52 -4.16 0.27
C ALA A 79 9.89 -2.77 0.43
N PHE A 80 8.57 -2.74 0.57
CA PHE A 80 7.86 -1.52 0.95
C PHE A 80 8.30 -1.12 2.36
N ALA A 81 8.60 0.16 2.55
CA ALA A 81 8.98 0.71 3.84
C ALA A 81 8.52 2.17 3.94
N VAL A 82 7.86 2.51 5.04
CA VAL A 82 7.43 3.88 5.34
C VAL A 82 7.61 4.17 6.82
N HIS A 83 7.90 5.42 7.11
CA HIS A 83 8.02 5.96 8.46
C HIS A 83 7.27 7.28 8.51
N THR A 84 6.20 7.32 9.30
CA THR A 84 5.27 8.45 9.37
C THR A 84 5.23 8.98 10.79
N GLU A 85 5.61 10.25 10.97
CA GLU A 85 5.51 10.93 12.27
C GLU A 85 4.04 11.01 12.72
N LEU A 86 3.79 10.73 14.00
CA LEU A 86 2.44 10.78 14.56
C LEU A 86 2.11 12.21 14.95
N THR A 87 1.13 12.79 14.26
CA THR A 87 0.58 14.12 14.59
C THR A 87 -0.63 14.04 15.53
N GLY A 88 -1.17 12.83 15.77
CA GLY A 88 -2.34 12.60 16.61
C GLY A 88 -2.51 11.13 17.01
N PRO A 89 -3.43 10.83 17.93
CA PRO A 89 -3.45 9.54 18.63
C PRO A 89 -4.27 8.43 17.99
N GLU A 90 -4.93 8.66 16.85
CA GLU A 90 -6.01 7.76 16.40
C GLU A 90 -5.69 6.95 15.15
N MET A 91 -5.53 7.60 14.00
CA MET A 91 -5.51 6.92 12.71
C MET A 91 -4.46 7.53 11.77
N VAL A 92 -3.73 6.66 11.07
CA VAL A 92 -2.80 7.04 9.98
C VAL A 92 -3.28 6.38 8.70
N ASP A 93 -3.31 7.14 7.61
CA ASP A 93 -3.52 6.60 6.26
C ASP A 93 -2.17 6.44 5.57
N LEU A 94 -1.90 5.24 5.05
CA LEU A 94 -0.66 4.90 4.35
C LEU A 94 -0.82 4.82 2.83
N THR A 95 -1.99 5.19 2.30
CA THR A 95 -2.23 5.27 0.84
C THR A 95 -2.22 6.69 0.34
#